data_AF-A0A919P2P6-F1
#
_entry.id   AF-A0A919P2P6-F1
#
_cell.length_a   1.000
_cell.length_b   1.000
_cell.length_c   1.000
_cell.angle_alpha   90.00
_cell.angle_beta   90.00
_cell.angle_gamma   90.00
#
_symmetry.space_group_name_H-M   'P 1'
#
loop_
_entity.id
_entity.type
_entity.pdbx_description
1 polymer ?
#
loop_
_entity_poly.entity_id
_entity_poly.type
_entity_poly.pdbx_seq_one_letter_code
_entity_poly.pdbx_strand_id
1 'polypeptide(L)'
;MVGGTLVRMVTISCSCGAASTTRRNPLRGLTVDERAALIRSAFSVHAGFLAVELDGSWHPAHVEPTEACFVLADLDAIDATDGLTGEDARGIRALLEQSHVGGLSLPVEAQVGSVRFRVTPADDFMGYVTYLVHDGPTTLLEVGVPRSEPHVLAELVDLFRSHGRAAVVQVDGLAPRIGLGAAIEGVRRARTASVA
;
A
#
# COMPACT_ATOMS: atom_id res chain seq x y z
N MET A 1 31.40 -23.47 11.57
CA MET A 1 30.42 -22.60 10.88
C MET A 1 29.62 -21.88 11.95
N VAL A 2 29.96 -20.63 12.23
CA VAL A 2 29.16 -19.78 13.13
C VAL A 2 27.95 -19.35 12.32
N GLY A 3 26.85 -20.08 12.44
CA GLY A 3 25.57 -19.65 11.91
C GLY A 3 25.15 -18.40 12.68
N GLY A 4 25.47 -17.23 12.14
CA GLY A 4 24.94 -15.99 12.65
C GLY A 4 23.43 -16.04 12.52
N THR A 5 22.74 -16.27 13.63
CA THR A 5 21.30 -16.05 13.72
C THR A 5 21.11 -14.59 13.38
N LEU A 6 20.68 -14.30 12.15
CA LEU A 6 20.23 -12.96 11.78
C LEU A 6 19.15 -12.59 12.81
N VAL A 7 19.50 -11.67 13.69
CA VAL A 7 18.60 -11.20 14.72
C VAL A 7 17.48 -10.47 13.99
N ARG A 8 16.28 -11.06 13.97
CA ARG A 8 15.10 -10.40 13.38
C ARG A 8 14.80 -9.13 14.15
N MET A 9 14.60 -8.05 13.41
CA MET A 9 14.26 -6.75 13.94
C MET A 9 13.01 -6.27 13.22
N VAL A 10 11.99 -5.96 14.01
CA VAL A 10 10.77 -5.28 13.58
C VAL A 10 11.03 -3.79 13.67
N THR A 11 10.65 -3.05 12.63
CA THR A 11 10.67 -1.59 12.67
C THR A 11 9.35 -1.09 13.24
N ILE A 12 9.44 -0.15 14.18
CA ILE A 12 8.28 0.55 14.73
C ILE A 12 8.47 2.02 14.43
N SER A 13 7.46 2.62 13.80
CA SER A 13 7.41 4.03 13.48
C SER A 13 6.18 4.67 14.12
N CYS A 14 6.24 5.98 14.34
CA CYS A 14 5.13 6.77 14.85
C CYS A 14 4.91 7.99 13.96
N SER A 15 3.65 8.42 13.81
CA SER A 15 3.30 9.64 13.06
C SER A 15 3.98 10.92 13.58
N CYS A 16 4.51 10.92 14.81
CA CYS A 16 5.32 12.02 15.36
C CYS A 16 6.77 12.07 14.80
N GLY A 17 7.14 11.14 13.93
CA GLY A 17 8.46 11.02 13.32
C GLY A 17 9.46 10.17 14.12
N ALA A 18 9.07 9.67 15.29
CA ALA A 18 9.92 8.74 16.04
C ALA A 18 9.93 7.35 15.38
N ALA A 19 11.09 6.71 15.35
CA ALA A 19 11.25 5.35 14.87
C ALA A 19 12.25 4.58 15.73
N SER A 20 12.05 3.28 15.87
CA SER A 20 12.97 2.37 16.56
C SER A 20 12.90 0.97 15.95
N THR A 21 13.83 0.11 16.33
CA THR A 21 13.77 -1.32 16.02
C THR A 21 13.65 -2.13 17.29
N THR A 22 12.96 -3.26 17.21
CA THR A 22 12.80 -4.18 18.34
C THR A 22 12.92 -5.64 17.90
N ARG A 23 13.34 -6.49 18.83
CA ARG A 23 13.30 -7.96 18.64
C ARG A 23 11.97 -8.56 19.05
N ARG A 24 11.09 -7.77 19.67
CA ARG A 24 9.76 -8.23 20.10
C ARG A 24 8.84 -8.22 18.90
N ASN A 25 8.32 -9.39 18.53
CA ASN A 25 7.28 -9.49 17.51
C ASN A 25 5.91 -9.21 18.15
N PRO A 26 5.17 -8.18 17.71
CA PRO A 26 3.87 -7.82 18.30
C PRO A 26 2.78 -8.87 18.04
N LEU A 27 2.96 -9.77 17.06
CA LEU A 27 2.02 -10.84 16.74
C LEU A 27 2.29 -12.13 17.53
N ARG A 28 3.39 -12.19 18.29
CA ARG A 28 3.74 -13.38 19.08
C ARG A 28 2.73 -13.55 20.22
N GLY A 29 2.22 -14.77 20.36
CA GLY A 29 1.21 -15.13 21.36
C GLY A 29 -0.23 -15.03 20.86
N LEU A 30 -0.46 -14.40 19.71
CA LEU A 30 -1.76 -14.38 19.05
C LEU A 30 -2.04 -15.69 18.32
N THR A 31 -3.29 -16.12 18.39
CA THR A 31 -3.87 -17.23 17.61
C THR A 31 -3.87 -16.91 16.11
N VAL A 32 -4.05 -17.94 15.27
CA VAL A 32 -4.16 -17.76 13.82
C VAL A 32 -5.32 -16.84 13.44
N ASP A 33 -6.46 -16.94 14.13
CA ASP A 33 -7.65 -16.14 13.85
C ASP A 33 -7.45 -14.66 14.23
N GLU A 34 -6.81 -14.38 15.37
CA GLU A 34 -6.46 -13.02 15.80
C GLU A 34 -5.48 -12.37 14.81
N ARG A 35 -4.46 -13.12 14.36
CA ARG A 35 -3.53 -12.62 13.33
C ARG A 35 -4.25 -12.37 12.01
N ALA A 36 -5.12 -13.27 11.58
CA ALA A 36 -5.89 -13.09 10.36
C ALA A 36 -6.82 -11.87 10.46
N ALA A 37 -7.43 -11.62 11.63
CA ALA A 37 -8.22 -10.41 11.88
C ALA A 37 -7.36 -9.14 11.79
N LEU A 38 -6.20 -9.11 12.46
CA LEU A 38 -5.27 -7.98 12.40
C LEU A 38 -4.76 -7.71 10.99
N ILE A 39 -4.42 -8.75 10.23
CA ILE A 39 -3.97 -8.60 8.85
C ILE A 39 -5.09 -8.03 7.98
N ARG A 40 -6.34 -8.47 8.14
CA ARG A 40 -7.47 -7.93 7.38
C ARG A 40 -7.80 -6.48 7.73
N SER A 41 -7.54 -6.06 8.96
CA SER A 41 -7.74 -4.68 9.43
C SER A 41 -6.46 -3.86 9.43
N ALA A 42 -5.37 -4.37 8.84
CA ALA A 42 -4.08 -3.71 8.86
C ALA A 42 -4.17 -2.34 8.16
N PHE A 43 -3.28 -1.44 8.56
CA PHE A 43 -3.15 -0.14 7.93
C PHE A 43 -2.83 -0.32 6.44
N SER A 44 -1.88 -1.20 6.13
CA SER A 44 -1.63 -1.65 4.76
C SER A 44 -1.10 -3.08 4.71
N VAL A 45 -1.38 -3.75 3.59
CA VAL A 45 -0.74 -5.00 3.18
C VAL A 45 -0.36 -4.85 1.72
N HIS A 46 0.90 -5.11 1.39
CA HIS A 46 1.37 -5.07 0.02
C HIS A 46 2.64 -5.89 -0.17
N ALA A 47 2.71 -6.65 -1.27
CA ALA A 47 3.89 -7.41 -1.67
C ALA A 47 4.47 -8.33 -0.56
N GLY A 48 3.62 -8.91 0.28
CA GLY A 48 4.05 -9.78 1.38
C GLY A 48 4.50 -9.06 2.65
N PHE A 49 4.43 -7.73 2.68
CA PHE A 49 4.63 -6.88 3.85
C PHE A 49 3.30 -6.38 4.39
N LEU A 50 3.26 -6.09 5.69
CA LEU A 50 2.11 -5.53 6.37
C LEU A 50 2.53 -4.45 7.37
N ALA A 51 1.74 -3.38 7.44
CA ALA A 51 1.84 -2.35 8.46
C ALA A 51 0.63 -2.47 9.39
N VAL A 52 0.86 -2.79 10.66
CA VAL A 52 -0.20 -2.89 11.68
C VAL A 52 -0.10 -1.74 12.67
N GLU A 53 -1.24 -1.18 13.02
CA GLU A 53 -1.33 -0.24 14.12
C GLU A 53 -1.17 -0.97 15.45
N LEU A 54 -0.28 -0.45 16.29
CA LEU A 54 0.00 -0.93 17.63
C LEU A 54 -0.52 0.07 18.66
N ASP A 55 -0.77 -0.42 19.87
CA ASP A 55 -1.08 0.44 20.99
C ASP A 55 0.11 1.35 21.37
N GLY A 56 -0.19 2.42 22.11
CA GLY A 56 0.79 3.43 22.49
C GLY A 56 1.95 2.92 23.35
N SER A 57 1.85 1.74 23.98
CA SER A 57 2.96 1.16 24.76
C SER A 57 4.14 0.72 23.89
N TRP A 58 3.92 0.60 22.58
CA TRP A 58 4.96 0.30 21.60
C TRP A 58 5.67 1.54 21.06
N HIS A 59 5.30 2.75 21.52
CA HIS A 59 5.88 4.00 21.03
C HIS A 59 7.43 4.01 21.13
N PRO A 60 8.16 4.35 20.05
CA PRO A 60 9.62 4.27 20.00
C PRO A 60 10.37 5.02 21.10
N ALA A 61 9.85 6.15 21.55
CA ALA A 61 10.49 6.97 22.58
C ALA A 61 10.14 6.54 24.02
N HIS A 62 9.35 5.48 24.21
CA HIS A 62 8.87 5.00 25.52
C HIS A 62 8.17 6.06 26.39
N VAL A 63 7.75 7.16 25.77
CA VAL A 63 6.85 8.17 26.35
C VAL A 63 5.43 7.88 25.89
N GLU A 64 4.46 8.30 26.69
CA GLU A 64 3.05 8.17 26.33
C GLU A 64 2.77 8.97 25.03
N PRO A 65 2.34 8.31 23.95
CA PRO A 65 1.96 9.00 22.74
C PRO A 65 0.77 9.92 23.01
N THR A 66 0.70 11.04 22.30
CA THR A 66 -0.53 11.84 22.26
C THR A 66 -1.64 11.03 21.58
N GLU A 67 -2.92 11.36 21.85
CA GLU A 67 -4.09 10.71 21.22
C GLU A 67 -4.08 10.75 19.67
N ALA A 68 -3.26 11.62 19.07
CA ALA A 68 -3.09 11.74 17.62
C ALA A 68 -1.92 10.91 17.04
N CYS A 69 -1.17 10.20 17.87
CA CYS A 69 -0.04 9.39 17.42
C CYS A 69 -0.51 8.01 16.93
N PHE A 70 -0.18 7.69 15.68
CA PHE A 70 -0.35 6.34 15.12
C PHE A 70 0.98 5.61 15.22
N VAL A 71 1.02 4.50 15.97
CA VAL A 71 2.22 3.65 16.07
C VAL A 71 2.06 2.49 15.11
N LEU A 72 2.94 2.38 14.13
CA LEU A 72 2.92 1.31 13.14
C LEU A 72 4.10 0.37 13.35
N ALA A 73 3.86 -0.94 13.19
CA ALA A 73 4.92 -1.91 13.01
C ALA A 73 4.93 -2.45 11.58
N ASP A 74 6.10 -2.37 10.96
CA ASP A 74 6.37 -2.95 9.65
C ASP A 74 6.82 -4.40 9.84
N LEU A 75 6.04 -5.34 9.30
CA LEU A 75 6.26 -6.78 9.45
C LEU A 75 6.26 -7.44 8.07
N ASP A 76 7.01 -8.53 7.95
CA ASP A 76 7.00 -9.37 6.75
C ASP A 76 6.23 -10.69 6.98
N ALA A 77 6.13 -11.50 5.93
CA ALA A 77 5.49 -12.82 6.01
C ALA A 77 6.14 -13.77 7.03
N ILE A 78 7.41 -13.57 7.35
CA ILE A 78 8.13 -14.39 8.31
C ILE A 78 7.71 -13.99 9.73
N ASP A 79 7.65 -12.69 10.03
CA ASP A 79 7.16 -12.17 11.31
C ASP A 79 5.69 -12.53 11.53
N ALA A 80 4.86 -12.38 10.50
CA ALA A 80 3.44 -12.73 10.55
C ALA A 80 3.19 -14.22 10.86
N THR A 81 4.11 -15.09 10.45
CA THR A 81 3.99 -16.55 10.62
C THR A 81 4.81 -17.11 11.77
N ASP A 82 5.49 -16.27 12.57
CA ASP A 82 6.34 -16.74 13.67
C ASP A 82 5.54 -17.58 14.68
N GLY A 83 6.01 -18.80 14.94
CA GLY A 83 5.38 -19.73 15.89
C GLY A 83 4.11 -20.44 15.39
N LEU A 84 3.68 -20.24 14.14
CA LEU A 84 2.52 -20.95 13.57
C LEU A 84 2.91 -22.31 13.00
N THR A 85 1.93 -23.22 12.93
CA THR A 85 2.08 -24.50 12.24
C THR A 85 2.16 -24.30 10.72
N GLY A 86 2.60 -25.32 9.98
CA GLY A 86 2.76 -25.22 8.53
C GLY A 86 1.46 -24.92 7.77
N GLU A 87 0.30 -25.34 8.28
CA GLU A 87 -1.00 -25.04 7.67
C GLU A 87 -1.45 -23.62 7.96
N ASP A 88 -1.43 -23.21 9.23
CA ASP A 88 -1.77 -21.85 9.66
C ASP A 88 -0.87 -20.81 8.98
N ALA A 89 0.44 -21.09 8.89
CA ALA A 89 1.40 -20.22 8.24
C ALA A 89 1.11 -20.04 6.74
N ARG A 90 0.60 -21.08 6.05
CA ARG A 90 0.17 -20.95 4.65
C ARG A 90 -1.06 -20.07 4.54
N GLY A 91 -2.04 -20.23 5.42
CA GLY A 91 -3.24 -19.38 5.46
C GLY A 91 -2.90 -17.90 5.65
N ILE A 92 -2.00 -17.59 6.59
CA ILE A 92 -1.52 -16.23 6.82
C ILE A 92 -0.77 -15.67 5.60
N ARG A 93 0.11 -16.45 4.97
CA ARG A 93 0.81 -16.01 3.74
C ARG A 93 -0.15 -15.68 2.60
N ALA A 94 -1.18 -16.50 2.41
CA ALA A 94 -2.20 -16.25 1.39
C ALA A 94 -2.99 -14.94 1.65
N LEU A 95 -3.14 -14.52 2.90
CA LEU A 95 -3.71 -13.20 3.22
C LEU A 95 -2.77 -12.06 2.83
N LEU A 96 -1.45 -12.25 3.00
CA LEU A 96 -0.44 -11.23 2.66
C LEU A 96 -0.21 -11.03 1.16
N GLU A 97 -0.67 -11.98 0.35
CA GLU A 97 -0.72 -11.84 -1.11
C GLU A 97 -1.84 -10.87 -1.56
N GLN A 98 -2.82 -10.60 -0.69
CA GLN A 98 -3.96 -9.71 -1.00
C GLN A 98 -3.65 -8.28 -0.58
N SER A 99 -3.25 -7.46 -1.54
CA SER A 99 -2.92 -6.06 -1.28
C SER A 99 -4.15 -5.26 -0.84
N HIS A 100 -4.05 -4.49 0.24
CA HIS A 100 -5.12 -3.63 0.73
C HIS A 100 -4.59 -2.48 1.58
N VAL A 101 -5.42 -1.45 1.79
CA VAL A 101 -5.13 -0.29 2.66
C VAL A 101 -6.40 0.01 3.45
N GLY A 102 -6.30 0.11 4.77
CA GLY A 102 -7.45 0.34 5.66
C GLY A 102 -8.56 -0.70 5.49
N GLY A 103 -8.20 -1.97 5.29
CA GLY A 103 -9.13 -3.08 5.04
C GLY A 103 -9.79 -3.10 3.65
N LEU A 104 -9.49 -2.15 2.76
CA LEU A 104 -10.03 -2.12 1.40
C LEU A 104 -9.05 -2.72 0.39
N SER A 105 -9.46 -3.77 -0.32
CA SER A 105 -8.62 -4.47 -1.33
C SER A 105 -8.20 -3.55 -2.46
N LEU A 106 -6.89 -3.47 -2.72
CA LEU A 106 -6.35 -2.75 -3.88
C LEU A 106 -6.73 -3.49 -5.18
N PRO A 107 -7.03 -2.75 -6.26
CA PRO A 107 -7.32 -3.37 -7.55
C PRO A 107 -6.09 -4.13 -8.06
N VAL A 108 -6.34 -5.24 -8.75
CA VAL A 108 -5.29 -6.06 -9.38
C VAL A 108 -4.56 -5.24 -10.43
N GLU A 109 -3.24 -5.43 -10.51
CA GLU A 109 -2.41 -4.83 -11.56
C GLU A 109 -2.97 -5.15 -12.95
N ALA A 110 -3.04 -4.14 -13.81
CA ALA A 110 -3.44 -4.28 -15.20
C ALA A 110 -2.27 -4.00 -16.13
N GLN A 111 -2.19 -4.74 -17.24
CA GLN A 111 -1.18 -4.54 -18.27
C GLN A 111 -1.82 -4.42 -19.66
N VAL A 112 -1.42 -3.41 -20.42
CA VAL A 112 -1.84 -3.19 -21.82
C VAL A 112 -0.59 -2.99 -22.67
N GLY A 113 -0.21 -4.03 -23.42
CA GLY A 113 1.06 -4.04 -24.15
C GLY A 113 2.26 -3.95 -23.20
N SER A 114 3.12 -2.96 -23.39
CA SER A 114 4.27 -2.68 -22.51
C SER A 114 3.92 -1.81 -21.30
N VAL A 115 2.68 -1.31 -21.21
CA VAL A 115 2.26 -0.37 -20.15
C VAL A 115 1.61 -1.11 -18.99
N ARG A 116 2.14 -0.90 -17.79
CA ARG A 116 1.69 -1.49 -16.52
C ARG A 116 1.00 -0.43 -15.67
N PHE A 117 -0.15 -0.78 -15.12
CA PHE A 117 -0.98 0.05 -14.26
C PHE A 117 -1.14 -0.65 -12.92
N ARG A 118 -0.71 -0.01 -11.84
CA ARG A 118 -0.81 -0.57 -10.49
C ARG A 118 -1.23 0.48 -9.48
N VAL A 119 -1.75 0.01 -8.36
CA VAL A 119 -2.03 0.84 -7.18
C VAL A 119 -1.27 0.23 -6.02
N THR A 120 -0.49 1.05 -5.32
CA THR A 120 0.25 0.65 -4.12
C THR A 120 -0.20 1.50 -2.94
N PRO A 121 -0.01 1.05 -1.68
CA PRO A 121 -0.07 1.96 -0.55
C PRO A 121 0.92 3.12 -0.77
N ALA A 122 0.57 4.31 -0.29
CA ALA A 122 1.51 5.42 -0.20
C ALA A 122 2.41 5.24 1.02
N ASP A 123 3.62 5.80 0.98
CA ASP A 123 4.53 5.86 2.12
C ASP A 123 4.10 6.99 3.09
N ASP A 124 2.88 6.90 3.63
CA ASP A 124 2.33 7.85 4.60
C ASP A 124 1.51 7.19 5.72
N PHE A 125 1.13 7.99 6.72
CA PHE A 125 0.30 7.55 7.86
C PHE A 125 -1.20 7.84 7.68
N MET A 126 -1.63 8.23 6.47
CA MET A 126 -3.00 8.72 6.22
C MET A 126 -3.84 7.76 5.38
N GLY A 127 -3.30 6.59 5.04
CA GLY A 127 -4.00 5.55 4.28
C GLY A 127 -4.18 5.93 2.81
N TYR A 128 -3.26 6.73 2.26
CA TYR A 128 -3.30 7.11 0.86
C TYR A 128 -2.83 5.94 -0.01
N VAL A 129 -3.15 6.05 -1.30
CA VAL A 129 -2.70 5.12 -2.32
C VAL A 129 -2.01 5.87 -3.44
N THR A 130 -1.00 5.25 -4.04
CA THR A 130 -0.30 5.79 -5.22
C THR A 130 -0.73 5.02 -6.45
N TYR A 131 -1.32 5.73 -7.41
CA TYR A 131 -1.55 5.21 -8.76
C TYR A 131 -0.27 5.36 -9.57
N LEU A 132 0.20 4.26 -10.15
CA LEU A 132 1.44 4.20 -10.91
C LEU A 132 1.17 3.63 -12.30
N VAL A 133 1.61 4.34 -13.33
CA VAL A 133 1.59 3.87 -14.71
C VAL A 133 2.99 3.91 -15.29
N HIS A 134 3.53 2.75 -15.64
CA HIS A 134 4.88 2.62 -16.22
C HIS A 134 4.82 2.04 -17.62
N ASP A 135 5.73 2.49 -18.48
CA ASP A 135 6.00 1.91 -19.79
C ASP A 135 7.49 1.53 -19.86
N GLY A 136 7.78 0.26 -19.55
CA GLY A 136 9.16 -0.18 -19.30
C GLY A 136 9.79 0.62 -18.15
N PRO A 137 10.95 1.29 -18.35
CA PRO A 137 11.60 2.09 -17.33
C PRO A 137 11.00 3.50 -17.15
N THR A 138 10.04 3.90 -17.99
CA THR A 138 9.50 5.26 -18.00
C THR A 138 8.24 5.33 -17.13
N THR A 139 8.22 6.22 -16.15
CA THR A 139 7.00 6.59 -15.41
C THR A 139 6.15 7.55 -16.25
N LEU A 140 4.92 7.15 -16.55
CA LEU A 140 3.94 7.99 -17.26
C LEU A 140 3.02 8.74 -16.29
N LEU A 141 2.76 8.15 -15.11
CA LEU A 141 1.93 8.74 -14.06
C LEU A 141 2.36 8.19 -12.70
N GLU A 142 2.49 9.08 -11.72
CA GLU A 142 2.71 8.75 -10.31
C GLU A 142 1.96 9.76 -9.43
N VAL A 143 0.78 9.37 -8.95
CA VAL A 143 -0.10 10.27 -8.20
C VAL A 143 -0.61 9.60 -6.93
N GLY A 144 -0.23 10.18 -5.79
CA GLY A 144 -0.77 9.85 -4.48
C GLY A 144 -2.11 10.56 -4.24
N VAL A 145 -3.14 9.82 -3.86
CA VAL A 145 -4.46 10.38 -3.51
C VAL A 145 -5.04 9.68 -2.27
N PRO A 146 -5.90 10.36 -1.50
CA PRO A 146 -6.71 9.69 -0.50
C PRO A 146 -7.47 8.56 -1.16
N ARG A 147 -7.55 7.42 -0.48
CA ARG A 147 -8.35 6.29 -0.95
C ARG A 147 -9.84 6.63 -0.83
N SER A 148 -10.38 7.24 -1.88
CA SER A 148 -11.73 7.82 -1.89
C SER A 148 -12.60 7.32 -3.03
N GLU A 149 -12.01 6.92 -4.17
CA GLU A 149 -12.76 6.61 -5.38
C GLU A 149 -12.53 5.16 -5.86
N PRO A 150 -13.59 4.33 -5.94
CA PRO A 150 -13.49 3.05 -6.62
C PRO A 150 -13.33 3.28 -8.14
N HIS A 151 -12.63 2.36 -8.82
CA HIS A 151 -12.49 2.28 -10.28
C HIS A 151 -11.48 3.20 -10.99
N VAL A 152 -10.78 4.11 -10.30
CA VAL A 152 -9.78 5.01 -10.93
C VAL A 152 -8.73 4.25 -11.77
N LEU A 153 -8.27 3.07 -11.33
CA LEU A 153 -7.32 2.27 -12.11
C LEU A 153 -7.92 1.82 -13.46
N ALA A 154 -9.17 1.37 -13.45
CA ALA A 154 -9.87 0.96 -14.67
C ALA A 154 -10.06 2.14 -15.62
N GLU A 155 -10.40 3.33 -15.09
CA GLU A 155 -10.54 4.54 -15.89
C GLU A 155 -9.22 4.99 -16.54
N LEU A 156 -8.08 4.84 -15.85
CA LEU A 156 -6.75 5.10 -16.41
C LEU A 156 -6.42 4.11 -17.54
N VAL A 157 -6.75 2.82 -17.36
CA VAL A 157 -6.57 1.79 -18.39
C VAL A 157 -7.41 2.12 -19.62
N ASP A 158 -8.66 2.51 -19.45
CA ASP A 158 -9.55 2.86 -20.56
C ASP A 158 -9.10 4.14 -21.26
N LEU A 159 -8.69 5.16 -20.49
CA LEU A 159 -8.13 6.40 -21.05
C LEU A 159 -6.90 6.09 -21.93
N PHE A 160 -6.01 5.22 -21.46
CA PHE A 160 -4.85 4.79 -22.22
C PHE A 160 -5.24 4.02 -23.48
N ARG A 161 -6.21 3.10 -23.40
CA ARG A 161 -6.68 2.35 -24.58
C ARG A 161 -7.27 3.27 -25.64
N SER A 162 -8.00 4.30 -25.24
CA SER A 162 -8.64 5.24 -26.16
C SER A 162 -7.69 6.30 -26.72
N HIS A 163 -6.72 6.76 -25.93
CA HIS A 163 -5.94 7.98 -26.27
C HIS A 163 -4.42 7.84 -26.12
N GLY A 164 -3.92 6.69 -25.68
CA GLY A 164 -2.50 6.36 -25.59
C GLY A 164 -1.74 7.08 -24.46
N ARG A 165 -0.41 6.95 -24.50
CA ARG A 165 0.53 7.43 -23.45
C ARG A 165 0.38 8.92 -23.14
N ALA A 166 0.21 9.74 -24.18
CA ALA A 166 0.13 11.19 -24.03
C ALA A 166 -1.05 11.64 -23.17
N ALA A 167 -2.17 10.90 -23.18
CA ALA A 167 -3.31 11.21 -22.32
C ALA A 167 -2.98 10.94 -20.84
N VAL A 168 -2.28 9.84 -20.54
CA VAL A 168 -1.86 9.49 -19.18
C VAL A 168 -0.89 10.52 -18.61
N VAL A 169 0.12 10.93 -19.38
CA VAL A 169 1.07 11.98 -18.98
C VAL A 169 0.37 13.33 -18.76
N GLN A 170 -0.65 13.64 -19.55
CA GLN A 170 -1.44 14.85 -19.36
C GLN A 170 -2.27 14.80 -18.07
N VAL A 171 -2.81 13.63 -17.70
CA VAL A 171 -3.48 13.44 -16.40
C VAL A 171 -2.49 13.67 -15.27
N ASP A 172 -1.29 13.09 -15.34
CA ASP A 172 -0.23 13.29 -14.33
C ASP A 172 0.08 14.77 -14.10
N GLY A 173 0.24 15.55 -15.17
CA GLY A 173 0.49 16.99 -15.07
C GLY A 173 -0.68 17.82 -14.50
N LEU A 174 -1.91 17.31 -14.54
CA LEU A 174 -3.12 17.99 -14.07
C LEU A 174 -3.54 17.56 -12.65
N ALA A 175 -3.35 16.28 -12.31
CA ALA A 175 -3.88 15.67 -11.09
C ALA A 175 -3.45 16.40 -9.79
N PRO A 176 -2.21 16.90 -9.63
CA PRO A 176 -1.82 17.66 -8.45
C PRO A 176 -2.62 18.96 -8.22
N ARG A 177 -3.23 19.50 -9.28
CA ARG A 177 -3.93 20.80 -9.22
C ARG A 177 -5.43 20.65 -9.04
N ILE A 178 -6.02 19.63 -9.66
CA ILE A 178 -7.48 19.48 -9.74
C ILE A 178 -8.00 18.15 -9.21
N GLY A 179 -7.10 17.24 -8.77
CA GLY A 179 -7.43 15.88 -8.38
C GLY A 179 -7.41 14.89 -9.55
N LEU A 180 -7.13 13.62 -9.24
CA LEU A 180 -6.93 12.56 -10.24
C LEU A 180 -8.19 12.28 -11.07
N GLY A 181 -9.35 12.09 -10.42
CA GLY A 181 -10.62 11.85 -11.13
C GLY A 181 -10.99 13.02 -12.06
N ALA A 182 -10.88 14.27 -11.57
CA ALA A 182 -11.16 15.45 -12.39
C ALA A 182 -10.17 15.61 -13.56
N ALA A 183 -8.91 15.22 -13.38
CA ALA A 183 -7.91 15.22 -14.44
C ALA A 183 -8.22 14.18 -15.53
N ILE A 184 -8.59 12.95 -15.15
CA ILE A 184 -9.02 11.90 -16.07
C ILE A 184 -10.20 12.38 -16.91
N GLU A 185 -11.25 12.89 -16.26
CA GLU A 185 -12.46 13.41 -16.93
C GLU A 185 -12.18 14.64 -17.80
N GLY A 186 -11.26 15.51 -17.38
CA GLY A 186 -10.83 16.66 -18.16
C GLY A 186 -10.14 16.26 -19.47
N VAL A 187 -9.19 15.33 -19.40
CA VAL A 187 -8.45 14.84 -20.58
C VAL A 187 -9.36 14.07 -21.53
N ARG A 188 -10.25 13.22 -20.98
CA ARG A 188 -11.24 12.47 -21.76
C ARG A 188 -12.10 13.41 -22.60
N ARG A 189 -12.72 14.42 -21.97
CA ARG A 189 -13.57 15.41 -22.66
C ARG A 189 -12.82 16.20 -23.74
N ALA A 190 -11.62 16.69 -23.44
CA ALA A 190 -10.82 17.48 -24.38
C ALA A 190 -10.46 16.70 -25.66
N ARG A 191 -10.17 15.40 -25.53
CA ARG A 191 -9.76 14.55 -26.65
C ARG A 191 -10.92 14.01 -27.45
N THR A 192 -12.06 13.70 -26.83
CA THR A 192 -13.28 13.34 -27.58
C THR A 192 -13.72 14.47 -28.51
N ALA A 193 -13.60 15.73 -28.08
CA ALA A 193 -13.95 16.90 -28.89
C ALA A 193 -12.99 17.15 -30.07
N SER A 194 -11.78 16.60 -30.06
CA SER A 194 -10.78 16.77 -31.13
C SER A 194 -10.82 15.68 -32.21
N VAL A 195 -11.64 14.64 -32.03
CA VAL A 195 -11.80 13.51 -32.97
C VAL A 195 -13.13 13.58 -33.75
N ALA A 196 -14.04 14.47 -33.35
CA ALA A 196 -15.29 14.78 -34.05
C ALA A 196 -15.10 15.96 -35.01
#